data_AF-A0A928G6L2-F1
#
_entry.id   AF-A0A928G6L2-F1
#
_cell.length_a   1.000
_cell.length_b   1.000
_cell.length_c   1.000
_cell.angle_alpha   90.00
_cell.angle_beta   90.00
_cell.angle_gamma   90.00
#
_symmetry.space_group_name_H-M   'P 1'
#
loop_
_entity.id
_entity.type
_entity.pdbx_description
1 polymer ?
#
loop_
_entity_poly.entity_id
_entity_poly.type
_entity_poly.pdbx_seq_one_letter_code
_entity_poly.pdbx_strand_id
1 'polypeptide(L)'
;MKRLLLLLVVLCVALPTISAQEITIKYQDLIATESSELLQTVLDMQKIRAYSVTLKGENIKDKRYALKCHRVENGKVQDDMLQGMLKGTVRDNDSLCLKFYAIPSGQDTVSLRVDCTAGKITLPVKINSEEAILMETFLDKPLTVDEPIPVISLNTGEYIEVELPTGDKMAGRHYCPIRDEHIHPSLWTEKYKMDDYIYFEVKFE
;
A
#
# COMPACT_ATOMS: atom_id res chain seq x y z
N MET A 1 7.57 -54.73 42.57
CA MET A 1 6.95 -54.86 41.24
C MET A 1 6.17 -53.58 40.95
N LYS A 2 6.82 -52.50 40.51
CA LYS A 2 7.06 -52.20 39.08
C LYS A 2 5.87 -52.60 38.23
N ARG A 3 4.92 -51.66 38.03
CA ARG A 3 3.97 -51.52 36.90
C ARG A 3 2.66 -50.88 37.37
N LEU A 4 2.69 -49.58 37.65
CA LEU A 4 1.54 -48.71 37.36
C LEU A 4 1.96 -47.23 37.33
N LEU A 5 3.13 -46.99 36.72
CA LEU A 5 3.68 -45.67 36.47
C LEU A 5 3.75 -45.53 34.95
N LEU A 6 2.61 -45.33 34.27
CA LEU A 6 2.50 -44.99 32.84
C LEU A 6 1.02 -44.93 32.43
N LEU A 7 0.31 -43.90 32.90
CA LEU A 7 -0.94 -43.46 32.27
C LEU A 7 -1.08 -41.93 32.39
N LEU A 8 0.07 -41.24 32.38
CA LEU A 8 0.15 -39.85 31.94
C LEU A 8 0.36 -39.90 30.43
N VAL A 9 -0.67 -40.36 29.70
CA VAL A 9 -0.73 -40.17 28.25
C VAL A 9 -0.89 -38.68 28.07
N VAL A 10 0.23 -38.05 27.74
CA VAL A 10 0.36 -36.69 27.27
C VAL A 10 -0.65 -36.49 26.14
N LEU A 11 -1.82 -35.95 26.49
CA LEU A 11 -2.76 -35.38 25.55
C LEU A 11 -2.17 -34.04 25.11
N CYS A 12 -1.06 -34.09 24.37
CA CYS A 12 -0.64 -32.99 23.51
C CYS A 12 -1.69 -32.91 22.41
N VAL A 13 -2.76 -32.17 22.69
CA VAL A 13 -3.65 -31.68 21.66
C VAL A 13 -2.77 -30.83 20.76
N ALA A 14 -2.37 -31.41 19.62
CA ALA A 14 -1.92 -30.65 18.48
C ALA A 14 -3.11 -29.77 18.10
N LEU A 15 -3.20 -28.59 18.72
CA LEU A 15 -4.01 -27.52 18.16
C LEU A 15 -3.49 -27.34 16.74
N PRO A 16 -4.32 -27.45 15.69
CA PRO A 16 -3.89 -27.03 14.39
C PRO A 16 -3.44 -25.59 14.57
N THR A 17 -2.15 -25.31 14.34
CA THR A 17 -1.74 -23.94 14.06
C THR A 17 -2.58 -23.54 12.87
N ILE A 18 -3.61 -22.73 13.10
CA ILE A 18 -4.31 -22.04 12.01
C ILE A 18 -3.22 -21.18 11.40
N SER A 19 -2.57 -21.70 10.36
CA SER A 19 -1.61 -20.93 9.59
C SER A 19 -2.44 -19.83 8.96
N ALA A 20 -2.21 -18.60 9.40
CA ALA A 20 -2.81 -17.43 8.77
C ALA A 20 -2.49 -17.49 7.27
N GLN A 21 -3.49 -17.25 6.42
CA GLN A 21 -3.30 -17.37 4.98
C GLN A 21 -2.38 -16.24 4.51
N GLU A 22 -1.18 -16.62 4.06
CA GLU A 22 -0.17 -15.67 3.62
C GLU A 22 -0.55 -15.02 2.28
N ILE A 23 -0.23 -13.73 2.16
CA ILE A 23 -0.43 -12.90 0.99
C ILE A 23 0.92 -12.44 0.44
N THR A 24 1.12 -12.65 -0.85
CA THR A 24 2.19 -12.04 -1.63
C THR A 24 1.65 -10.84 -2.40
N ILE A 25 2.35 -9.71 -2.36
CA ILE A 25 2.03 -8.54 -3.19
C ILE A 25 2.97 -8.46 -4.38
N LYS A 26 2.43 -8.15 -5.56
CA LYS A 26 3.19 -7.76 -6.74
C LYS A 26 2.79 -6.37 -7.19
N TYR A 27 3.80 -5.56 -7.50
CA TYR A 27 3.64 -4.22 -8.04
C TYR A 27 4.05 -4.21 -9.51
N GLN A 28 3.30 -3.50 -10.33
CA GLN A 28 3.60 -3.34 -11.74
C GLN A 28 3.31 -1.90 -12.17
N ASP A 29 4.32 -1.21 -12.69
CA ASP A 29 4.16 0.06 -13.39
C ASP A 29 3.46 -0.21 -14.73
N LEU A 30 2.21 0.23 -14.84
CA LEU A 30 1.37 0.00 -16.01
C LEU A 30 1.84 0.82 -17.22
N ILE A 31 2.44 1.98 -16.99
CA ILE A 31 2.95 2.83 -18.07
C ILE A 31 4.16 2.14 -18.69
N ALA A 32 5.14 1.75 -17.86
CA ALA A 32 6.35 1.09 -18.33
C ALA A 32 6.08 -0.27 -19.01
N THR A 33 5.06 -1.02 -18.55
CA THR A 33 4.82 -2.40 -19.01
C THR A 33 3.74 -2.56 -20.06
N GLU A 34 2.74 -1.68 -20.13
CA GLU A 34 1.59 -1.81 -21.05
C GLU A 34 1.55 -0.73 -22.15
N SER A 35 2.38 0.32 -22.08
CA SER A 35 2.32 1.46 -23.01
C SER A 35 3.47 1.47 -24.01
N SER A 36 3.24 2.02 -25.22
CA SER A 36 4.30 2.30 -26.19
C SER A 36 5.22 3.44 -25.73
N GLU A 37 6.47 3.49 -26.21
CA GLU A 37 7.44 4.53 -25.83
C GLU A 37 6.94 5.98 -26.03
N LEU A 38 6.22 6.23 -27.13
CA LEU A 38 5.60 7.53 -27.37
C LEU A 38 4.57 7.88 -26.29
N LEU A 39 3.70 6.93 -25.93
CA LEU A 39 2.69 7.14 -24.91
C LEU A 39 3.35 7.34 -23.53
N GLN A 40 4.39 6.57 -23.19
CA GLN A 40 5.16 6.75 -21.97
C GLN A 40 5.71 8.19 -21.89
N THR A 41 6.33 8.67 -22.96
CA THR A 41 6.85 10.04 -23.04
C THR A 41 5.77 11.09 -22.79
N VAL A 42 4.59 10.95 -23.42
CA VAL A 42 3.47 11.88 -23.23
C VAL A 42 2.96 11.83 -21.79
N LEU A 43 2.78 10.64 -21.22
CA LEU A 43 2.30 10.47 -19.85
C LEU A 43 3.30 11.03 -18.84
N ASP A 44 4.61 10.85 -19.07
CA ASP A 44 5.66 11.42 -18.23
C ASP A 44 5.72 12.93 -18.28
N MET A 45 5.55 13.53 -19.47
CA MET A 45 5.43 14.99 -19.60
C MET A 45 4.21 15.54 -18.86
N GLN A 46 3.15 14.74 -18.74
CA GLN A 46 1.95 15.07 -17.95
C GLN A 46 2.06 14.61 -16.49
N LYS A 47 3.19 14.01 -16.10
CA LYS A 47 3.45 13.42 -14.77
C LYS A 47 2.35 12.45 -14.31
N ILE A 48 1.75 11.75 -15.26
CA ILE A 48 0.76 10.72 -14.96
C ILE A 48 1.52 9.48 -14.47
N ARG A 49 0.99 8.85 -13.41
CA ARG A 49 1.52 7.60 -12.86
C ARG A 49 0.40 6.58 -12.80
N ALA A 50 0.70 5.34 -13.16
CA ALA A 50 -0.26 4.25 -13.09
C ALA A 50 0.41 2.96 -12.60
N TYR A 51 -0.16 2.38 -11.55
CA TYR A 51 0.33 1.16 -10.93
C TYR A 51 -0.78 0.13 -10.83
N SER A 52 -0.44 -1.13 -11.00
CA SER A 52 -1.27 -2.22 -10.49
C SER A 52 -0.61 -2.89 -9.30
N VAL A 53 -1.44 -3.23 -8.32
CA VAL A 53 -1.07 -3.97 -7.12
C VAL A 53 -1.88 -5.24 -7.10
N THR A 54 -1.21 -6.38 -7.14
CA THR A 54 -1.82 -7.70 -7.16
C THR A 54 -1.51 -8.42 -5.85
N LEU A 55 -2.54 -8.70 -5.07
CA LEU A 55 -2.46 -9.51 -3.85
C LEU A 55 -2.82 -10.95 -4.21
N LYS A 56 -1.92 -11.89 -3.94
CA LYS A 56 -2.12 -13.31 -4.21
C LYS A 56 -1.90 -14.14 -2.94
N GLY A 57 -2.80 -15.06 -2.63
CA GLY A 57 -2.67 -15.96 -1.48
C GLY A 57 -3.57 -17.17 -1.63
N GLU A 58 -3.27 -18.29 -0.97
CA GLU A 58 -4.04 -19.52 -1.14
C GLU A 58 -5.45 -19.40 -0.54
N ASN A 59 -6.47 -19.87 -1.26
CA ASN A 59 -7.86 -19.93 -0.81
C ASN A 59 -8.47 -18.56 -0.43
N ILE A 60 -8.05 -17.49 -1.11
CA ILE A 60 -8.64 -16.15 -0.95
C ILE A 60 -9.77 -15.89 -1.92
N LYS A 61 -9.98 -16.74 -2.92
CA LYS A 61 -11.13 -16.69 -3.83
C LYS A 61 -12.43 -16.73 -3.02
N ASP A 62 -13.38 -15.91 -3.45
CA ASP A 62 -14.67 -15.69 -2.83
C ASP A 62 -14.63 -15.06 -1.42
N LYS A 63 -13.44 -14.76 -0.87
CA LYS A 63 -13.33 -13.88 0.31
C LYS A 63 -13.80 -12.48 -0.04
N ARG A 64 -14.50 -11.87 0.91
CA ARG A 64 -14.87 -10.46 0.84
C ARG A 64 -13.68 -9.61 1.24
N TYR A 65 -13.62 -8.41 0.67
CA TYR A 65 -12.60 -7.44 1.02
C TYR A 65 -13.19 -6.04 1.02
N ALA A 66 -12.58 -5.15 1.80
CA ALA A 66 -12.79 -3.71 1.77
C ALA A 66 -11.47 -3.03 1.43
N LEU A 67 -11.51 -2.10 0.48
CA LEU A 67 -10.41 -1.17 0.25
C LEU A 67 -10.69 0.11 1.05
N LYS A 68 -9.70 0.55 1.82
CA LYS A 68 -9.73 1.80 2.58
C LYS A 68 -8.65 2.74 2.06
N CYS A 69 -8.92 4.05 2.13
CA CYS A 69 -7.97 5.10 1.84
C CYS A 69 -7.80 5.96 3.08
N HIS A 70 -6.64 5.89 3.71
CA HIS A 70 -6.30 6.66 4.89
C HIS A 70 -5.60 7.95 4.46
N ARG A 71 -6.11 9.10 4.89
CA ARG A 71 -5.41 10.38 4.78
C ARG A 71 -4.63 10.64 6.05
N VAL A 72 -3.37 11.00 5.92
CA VAL A 72 -2.60 11.64 6.98
C VAL A 72 -2.54 13.13 6.66
N GLU A 73 -3.02 13.95 7.58
CA GLU A 73 -3.01 15.40 7.45
C GLU A 73 -2.58 16.01 8.79
N ASN A 74 -1.60 16.91 8.74
CA ASN A 74 -0.91 17.45 9.92
C ASN A 74 -0.44 16.33 10.88
N GLY A 75 0.07 15.23 10.32
CA GLY A 75 0.60 14.09 11.05
C GLY A 75 -0.45 13.23 11.76
N LYS A 76 -1.75 13.43 11.47
CA LYS A 76 -2.84 12.65 12.04
C LYS A 76 -3.58 11.86 10.97
N VAL A 77 -3.80 10.57 11.24
CA VAL A 77 -4.63 9.72 10.41
C VAL A 77 -6.10 10.17 10.53
N GLN A 78 -6.69 10.51 9.40
CA GLN A 78 -8.09 10.84 9.22
C GLN A 78 -8.89 9.60 8.82
N ASP A 79 -10.22 9.73 8.85
CA ASP A 79 -11.15 8.68 8.48
C ASP A 79 -11.02 8.28 6.99
N ASP A 80 -11.54 7.08 6.68
CA ASP A 80 -11.49 6.47 5.34
C ASP A 80 -12.12 7.39 4.27
N MET A 81 -11.29 7.90 3.35
CA MET A 81 -11.74 8.76 2.25
C MET A 81 -12.69 8.04 1.29
N LEU A 82 -12.67 6.71 1.25
CA LEU A 82 -13.59 5.91 0.43
C LEU A 82 -14.95 5.71 1.10
N GLN A 83 -15.09 6.03 2.40
CA GLN A 83 -16.33 5.86 3.17
C GLN A 83 -16.94 4.45 3.01
N GLY A 84 -16.09 3.42 2.88
CA GLY A 84 -16.52 2.04 2.66
C GLY A 84 -17.20 1.76 1.32
N MET A 85 -17.07 2.64 0.31
CA MET A 85 -17.68 2.46 -1.02
C MET A 85 -17.08 1.31 -1.83
N LEU A 86 -15.80 0.97 -1.60
CA LEU A 86 -15.12 -0.09 -2.33
C LEU A 86 -15.03 -1.36 -1.49
N LYS A 87 -16.13 -2.13 -1.50
CA LYS A 87 -16.20 -3.48 -0.91
C LYS A 87 -16.51 -4.48 -2.00
N GLY A 88 -15.71 -5.53 -2.09
CA GLY A 88 -15.80 -6.51 -3.17
C GLY A 88 -15.62 -7.93 -2.69
N THR A 89 -15.51 -8.82 -3.67
CA THR A 89 -15.19 -10.22 -3.47
C THR A 89 -14.06 -10.58 -4.41
N VAL A 90 -13.09 -11.35 -3.93
CA VAL A 90 -12.01 -11.86 -4.78
C VAL A 90 -12.61 -12.88 -5.74
N ARG A 91 -12.50 -12.66 -7.05
CA ARG A 91 -13.12 -13.54 -8.07
C ARG A 91 -12.11 -14.32 -8.88
N ASP A 92 -10.94 -13.74 -9.10
CA ASP A 92 -9.95 -14.28 -10.01
C ASP A 92 -8.98 -15.17 -9.24
N ASN A 93 -9.01 -16.47 -9.50
CA ASN A 93 -8.03 -17.50 -9.08
C ASN A 93 -7.08 -17.10 -7.93
N ASP A 94 -7.63 -16.86 -6.73
CA ASP A 94 -6.85 -16.54 -5.53
C ASP A 94 -5.99 -15.26 -5.65
N SER A 95 -6.49 -14.26 -6.38
CA SER A 95 -5.81 -13.03 -6.77
C SER A 95 -6.76 -11.83 -6.78
N LEU A 96 -6.36 -10.76 -6.09
CA LEU A 96 -7.01 -9.46 -6.10
C LEU A 96 -6.11 -8.44 -6.79
N CYS A 97 -6.55 -7.88 -7.91
CA CYS A 97 -5.85 -6.82 -8.63
C CYS A 97 -6.54 -5.47 -8.39
N LEU A 98 -5.73 -4.48 -8.00
CA LEU A 98 -6.12 -3.08 -7.82
C LEU A 98 -5.30 -2.23 -8.78
N LYS A 99 -5.92 -1.31 -9.51
CA LYS A 99 -5.22 -0.36 -10.38
C LYS A 99 -5.38 1.06 -9.86
N PHE A 100 -4.27 1.78 -9.74
CA PHE A 100 -4.19 3.13 -9.22
C PHE A 100 -3.64 4.05 -10.29
N TYR A 101 -4.24 5.23 -10.43
CA TYR A 101 -3.83 6.25 -11.39
C TYR A 101 -3.76 7.59 -10.69
N ALA A 102 -2.60 8.22 -10.68
CA ALA A 102 -2.40 9.56 -10.16
C ALA A 102 -2.20 10.52 -11.34
N ILE A 103 -3.07 11.53 -11.41
CA ILE A 103 -3.06 12.55 -12.47
C ILE A 103 -3.03 13.92 -11.80
N PRO A 104 -1.98 14.74 -12.00
CA PRO A 104 -1.98 16.13 -11.56
C PRO A 104 -3.17 16.88 -12.15
N SER A 105 -3.91 17.60 -11.31
CA SER A 105 -5.08 18.42 -11.70
C SER A 105 -4.91 19.91 -11.35
N GLY A 106 -3.76 20.26 -10.77
CA GLY A 106 -3.34 21.58 -10.33
C GLY A 106 -2.14 21.43 -9.40
N GLN A 107 -1.44 22.52 -9.07
CA GLN A 107 -0.18 22.47 -8.29
C GLN A 107 -0.29 21.73 -6.94
N ASP A 108 -1.44 21.82 -6.28
CA ASP A 108 -1.69 21.21 -4.97
C ASP A 108 -2.80 20.16 -5.00
N THR A 109 -3.07 19.55 -6.16
CA THR A 109 -4.12 18.54 -6.25
C THR A 109 -3.81 17.45 -7.27
N VAL A 110 -3.83 16.21 -6.78
CA VAL A 110 -3.79 15.00 -7.60
C VAL A 110 -5.19 14.41 -7.68
N SER A 111 -5.69 14.20 -8.90
CA SER A 111 -6.85 13.37 -9.15
C SER A 111 -6.42 11.90 -9.09
N LEU A 112 -6.74 11.24 -7.99
CA LEU A 112 -6.41 9.83 -7.78
C LEU A 112 -7.61 8.96 -8.17
N ARG A 113 -7.41 8.05 -9.11
CA ARG A 113 -8.40 7.07 -9.51
C ARG A 113 -7.98 5.68 -9.07
N VAL A 114 -8.96 4.90 -8.60
CA VAL A 114 -8.79 3.50 -8.23
C VAL A 114 -9.81 2.65 -8.98
N ASP A 115 -9.34 1.64 -9.69
CA ASP A 115 -10.15 0.64 -10.38
C ASP A 115 -9.92 -0.73 -9.72
N CYS A 116 -11.00 -1.41 -9.32
CA CYS A 116 -10.96 -2.78 -8.77
C CYS A 116 -12.24 -3.55 -9.13
N THR A 117 -12.37 -4.80 -8.70
CA THR A 117 -13.56 -5.63 -9.00
C THR A 117 -14.84 -5.12 -8.36
N ALA A 118 -14.74 -4.36 -7.26
CA ALA A 118 -15.88 -3.72 -6.61
C ALA A 118 -16.42 -2.50 -7.37
N GLY A 119 -15.62 -1.90 -8.25
CA GLY A 119 -15.98 -0.68 -8.98
C GLY A 119 -14.80 0.25 -9.19
N LYS A 120 -15.14 1.49 -9.55
CA LYS A 120 -14.18 2.54 -9.91
C LYS A 120 -14.54 3.81 -9.16
N ILE A 121 -13.54 4.50 -8.64
CA ILE A 121 -13.73 5.79 -7.95
C ILE A 121 -12.58 6.73 -8.30
N THR A 122 -12.90 8.02 -8.37
CA THR A 122 -11.91 9.09 -8.50
C THR A 122 -12.09 10.04 -7.33
N LEU A 123 -11.00 10.36 -6.64
CA LEU A 123 -10.95 11.27 -5.51
C LEU A 123 -9.97 12.40 -5.80
N PRO A 124 -10.32 13.67 -5.53
CA PRO A 124 -9.34 14.74 -5.47
C PRO A 124 -8.55 14.63 -4.16
N VAL A 125 -7.22 14.65 -4.25
CA VAL A 125 -6.32 14.59 -3.10
C VAL A 125 -5.52 15.89 -3.06
N LYS A 126 -5.69 16.67 -1.99
CA LYS A 126 -4.89 17.88 -1.76
C LYS A 126 -3.48 17.49 -1.33
N ILE A 127 -2.53 17.60 -2.24
CA ILE A 127 -1.12 17.27 -2.05
C ILE A 127 -0.33 17.93 -3.17
N ASN A 128 0.90 18.37 -2.89
CA ASN A 128 1.77 18.97 -3.91
C ASN A 128 1.95 18.01 -5.08
N SER A 129 1.35 18.31 -6.23
CA SER A 129 1.33 17.42 -7.39
C SER A 129 2.67 17.36 -8.11
N GLU A 130 3.55 18.32 -7.87
CA GLU A 130 4.88 18.37 -8.47
C GLU A 130 5.83 17.36 -7.80
N GLU A 131 5.56 17.04 -6.54
CA GLU A 131 6.36 16.14 -5.70
C GLU A 131 5.66 14.79 -5.45
N ALA A 132 4.33 14.73 -5.47
CA ALA A 132 3.62 13.52 -5.12
C ALA A 132 3.83 12.37 -6.11
N ILE A 133 4.17 11.18 -5.59
CA ILE A 133 4.30 9.95 -6.38
C ILE A 133 3.44 8.83 -5.81
N LEU A 134 2.96 7.94 -6.69
CA LEU A 134 2.50 6.62 -6.25
C LEU A 134 3.71 5.78 -5.86
N MET A 135 3.67 5.18 -4.67
CA MET A 135 4.80 4.44 -4.10
C MET A 135 4.34 3.18 -3.41
N GLU A 136 5.09 2.10 -3.63
CA GLU A 136 4.89 0.80 -2.99
C GLU A 136 5.02 0.89 -1.46
N THR A 137 4.33 0.01 -0.75
CA THR A 137 4.37 -0.09 0.70
C THR A 137 4.85 -1.47 1.10
N PHE A 138 6.17 -1.65 1.15
CA PHE A 138 6.75 -2.92 1.58
C PHE A 138 6.70 -3.05 3.11
N LEU A 139 6.63 -4.29 3.60
CA LEU A 139 6.58 -4.60 5.02
C LEU A 139 7.52 -5.75 5.38
N ASP A 140 8.28 -5.59 6.47
CA ASP A 140 9.20 -6.61 7.02
C ASP A 140 8.46 -7.61 7.92
N LYS A 141 7.30 -8.09 7.45
CA LYS A 141 6.55 -9.17 8.07
C LYS A 141 5.72 -9.93 7.04
N PRO A 142 5.44 -11.23 7.27
CA PRO A 142 4.48 -11.96 6.46
C PRO A 142 3.12 -11.24 6.49
N LEU A 143 2.56 -11.00 5.31
CA LEU A 143 1.23 -10.41 5.17
C LEU A 143 0.21 -11.52 5.22
N THR A 144 -0.91 -11.30 5.91
CA THR A 144 -1.95 -12.33 6.04
C THR A 144 -3.33 -11.72 5.85
N VAL A 145 -4.32 -12.56 5.54
CA VAL A 145 -5.71 -12.12 5.40
C VAL A 145 -6.33 -11.56 6.70
N ASP A 146 -5.72 -11.83 7.86
CA ASP A 146 -6.26 -11.48 9.17
C ASP A 146 -6.01 -10.01 9.56
N GLU A 147 -5.05 -9.36 8.89
CA GLU A 147 -4.68 -7.98 9.15
C GLU A 147 -4.92 -7.07 7.93
N PRO A 148 -5.15 -5.75 8.14
CA PRO A 148 -5.12 -4.80 7.06
C PRO A 148 -3.73 -4.78 6.40
N ILE A 149 -3.72 -4.83 5.08
CA ILE A 149 -2.50 -4.88 4.27
C ILE A 149 -2.37 -3.53 3.56
N PRO A 150 -1.35 -2.70 3.87
CA PRO A 150 -1.06 -1.52 3.07
C PRO A 150 -0.61 -1.94 1.68
N VAL A 151 -1.21 -1.35 0.65
CA VAL A 151 -0.99 -1.78 -0.74
C VAL A 151 -0.32 -0.74 -1.61
N ILE A 152 -0.52 0.56 -1.37
CA ILE A 152 0.16 1.64 -2.09
C ILE A 152 -0.05 2.95 -1.34
N SER A 153 0.83 3.91 -1.56
CA SER A 153 0.70 5.28 -1.04
C SER A 153 0.78 6.32 -2.15
N LEU A 154 0.26 7.52 -1.88
CA LEU A 154 0.56 8.74 -2.63
C LEU A 154 1.16 9.74 -1.64
N ASN A 155 2.43 10.09 -1.84
CA ASN A 155 3.20 10.89 -0.89
C ASN A 155 4.26 11.74 -1.60
N THR A 156 4.76 12.78 -0.92
CA THR A 156 5.80 13.72 -1.42
C THR A 156 7.22 13.36 -0.98
N GLY A 157 7.41 12.21 -0.33
CA GLY A 157 8.69 11.83 0.25
C GLY A 157 9.10 12.64 1.48
N GLU A 158 10.25 12.26 2.05
CA GLU A 158 10.87 12.91 3.20
C GLU A 158 11.55 14.19 2.72
N TYR A 159 11.35 15.30 3.44
CA TYR A 159 12.13 16.52 3.19
C TYR A 159 13.53 16.34 3.73
N ILE A 160 14.53 16.54 2.88
CA ILE A 160 15.93 16.54 3.29
C ILE A 160 16.61 17.85 2.92
N GLU A 161 17.49 18.32 3.79
CA GLU A 161 18.38 19.45 3.54
C GLU A 161 19.82 18.99 3.78
N VAL A 162 20.67 19.16 2.77
CA VAL A 162 22.08 18.76 2.80
C VAL A 162 22.94 20.01 2.61
N GLU A 163 23.88 20.21 3.52
CA GLU A 163 24.90 21.26 3.39
C GLU A 163 26.04 20.77 2.50
N LEU A 164 26.31 21.52 1.44
CA LEU A 164 27.39 21.23 0.50
C LEU A 164 28.73 21.70 1.07
N PRO A 165 29.87 21.13 0.63
CA PRO A 165 31.20 21.59 1.06
C PRO A 165 31.49 23.07 0.77
N THR A 166 30.73 23.69 -0.14
CA THR A 166 30.80 25.12 -0.47
C THR A 166 30.11 26.02 0.57
N GLY A 167 29.36 25.45 1.52
CA GLY A 167 28.51 26.16 2.48
C GLY A 167 27.09 26.42 1.96
N ASP A 168 26.78 26.04 0.72
CA ASP A 168 25.42 26.14 0.17
C ASP A 168 24.53 25.01 0.69
N LYS A 169 23.23 25.29 0.85
CA LYS A 169 22.23 24.29 1.24
C LYS A 169 21.46 23.81 0.03
N MET A 170 21.35 22.49 -0.13
CA MET A 170 20.52 21.85 -1.13
C MET A 170 19.36 21.14 -0.44
N ALA A 171 18.14 21.45 -0.85
CA ALA A 171 16.92 20.81 -0.35
C ALA A 171 16.32 19.89 -1.42
N GLY A 172 15.66 18.82 -0.97
CA GLY A 172 15.01 17.88 -1.87
C GLY A 172 14.05 16.93 -1.17
N ARG A 173 13.48 16.02 -1.96
CA ARG A 173 12.61 14.93 -1.49
C ARG A 173 13.32 13.59 -1.63
N HIS A 174 13.27 12.80 -0.58
CA HIS A 174 13.80 11.44 -0.53
C HIS A 174 12.66 10.44 -0.38
N TYR A 175 12.49 9.56 -1.38
CA TYR A 175 11.43 8.55 -1.38
C TYR A 175 11.96 7.16 -0.99
N CYS A 176 13.18 6.81 -1.43
CA CYS A 176 13.77 5.49 -1.19
C CYS A 176 13.88 5.16 0.31
N PRO A 177 14.35 6.06 1.20
CA PRO A 177 14.44 5.74 2.63
C PRO A 177 13.09 5.39 3.27
N ILE A 178 11.99 5.94 2.77
CA ILE A 178 10.65 5.63 3.28
C ILE A 178 10.18 4.26 2.78
N ARG A 179 10.35 4.00 1.49
CA ARG A 179 9.95 2.74 0.86
C ARG A 179 10.76 1.55 1.37
N ASP A 180 12.08 1.72 1.47
CA ASP A 180 13.03 0.63 1.70
C ASP A 180 13.23 0.33 3.20
N GLU A 181 12.55 1.06 4.08
CA GLU A 181 12.52 0.77 5.52
C GLU A 181 11.48 -0.31 5.89
N HIS A 182 10.58 -0.65 4.97
CA HIS A 182 9.63 -1.75 5.15
C HIS A 182 8.73 -1.61 6.39
N ILE A 183 8.37 -0.39 6.77
CA ILE A 183 7.45 -0.10 7.88
C ILE A 183 6.09 0.36 7.39
N HIS A 184 5.08 0.14 8.23
CA HIS A 184 3.70 0.52 7.94
C HIS A 184 3.56 2.04 7.70
N PRO A 185 2.83 2.48 6.65
CA PRO A 185 2.67 3.90 6.35
C PRO A 185 2.14 4.75 7.49
N SER A 186 1.34 4.18 8.40
CA SER A 186 0.86 4.90 9.60
C SER A 186 1.97 5.35 10.56
N LEU A 187 3.19 4.80 10.44
CA LEU A 187 4.35 5.14 11.27
C LEU A 187 5.28 6.16 10.61
N TRP A 188 5.05 6.53 9.34
CA TRP A 188 5.94 7.42 8.61
C TRP A 188 5.98 8.84 9.19
N THR A 189 4.86 9.36 9.72
CA THR A 189 4.87 10.65 10.42
C THR A 189 5.84 10.67 11.59
N GLU A 190 5.79 9.65 12.46
CA GLU A 190 6.64 9.61 13.65
C GLU A 190 8.12 9.58 13.27
N LYS A 191 8.46 8.77 12.26
CA LYS A 191 9.83 8.50 11.86
C LYS A 191 10.45 9.55 10.93
N TYR A 192 9.72 9.95 9.88
CA TYR A 192 10.22 10.83 8.79
C TYR A 192 9.63 12.24 8.83
N LYS A 193 8.80 12.57 9.83
CA LYS A 193 8.12 13.88 9.95
C LYS A 193 7.30 14.22 8.70
N MET A 194 6.72 13.19 8.10
CA MET A 194 5.78 13.34 6.99
C MET A 194 4.40 13.64 7.54
N ASP A 195 3.90 14.83 7.24
CA ASP A 195 2.63 15.30 7.80
C ASP A 195 1.45 15.21 6.84
N ASP A 196 1.72 15.00 5.54
CA ASP A 196 0.71 14.94 4.48
C ASP A 196 0.99 13.82 3.46
N TYR A 197 0.14 12.79 3.48
CA TYR A 197 0.16 11.70 2.49
C TYR A 197 -1.14 10.91 2.58
N ILE A 198 -1.39 10.04 1.60
CA ILE A 198 -2.45 9.03 1.69
C ILE A 198 -1.87 7.64 1.46
N TYR A 199 -2.51 6.63 2.03
CA TYR A 199 -2.20 5.23 1.75
C TYR A 199 -3.47 4.39 1.71
N PHE A 200 -3.41 3.32 0.92
CA PHE A 200 -4.50 2.38 0.77
C PHE A 200 -4.23 1.11 1.55
N GLU A 201 -5.28 0.56 2.14
CA GLU A 201 -5.24 -0.74 2.80
C GLU A 201 -6.33 -1.66 2.25
N VAL A 202 -5.99 -2.93 2.06
CA VAL A 202 -6.97 -4.00 1.85
C VAL A 202 -7.21 -4.71 3.17
N LYS A 203 -8.47 -4.85 3.55
CA LYS A 203 -8.89 -5.69 4.67
C LYS A 203 -9.79 -6.81 4.15
N PHE A 204 -9.42 -8.06 4.38
CA PHE A 204 -10.29 -9.21 4.09
C PHE A 204 -11.32 -9.41 5.22
N GLU A 205 -12.49 -9.95 4.89
CA GLU A 205 -13.59 -10.27 5.82
C GLU A 205 -13.82 -11.78 5.92
#